data_AF-A0A6G1HTZ2-F1
#
_entry.id   AF-A0A6G1HTZ2-F1
#
_cell.length_a   1.000
_cell.length_b   1.000
_cell.length_c   1.000
_cell.angle_alpha   90.00
_cell.angle_beta   90.00
_cell.angle_gamma   90.00
#
_symmetry.space_group_name_H-M   'P 1'
#
loop_
_entity.id
_entity.type
_entity.pdbx_description
1 polymer ?
#
loop_
_entity_poly.entity_id
_entity_poly.type
_entity_poly.pdbx_seq_one_letter_code
_entity_poly.pdbx_strand_id
1 'polypeptide(L)'
;MNQVGLSRDDHIPSIPGYFIALRFLQNALAFGVLGCCIYSLFWLHYFEGLGYSIFVSVISLSACTYYLIARLILPKIYNRIVILVLECIIVVAWLACWSNLASWVTAYTIRNTRSCPTVFGQTFCTRKRTNLPPPPEHWETYRDVMGAAAVMGATSFVLFIASLIVFAVHFYRMHLVRAPYTYNGSWRRRTTVAAGSALYRPATVKTPAQVYQKTAAPTPFMELSPRAQEANIGAL
;
A
#
# COMPACT_ATOMS: atom_id res chain seq x y z
N MET A 1 29.48 8.01 -18.41
CA MET A 1 29.55 9.21 -17.54
C MET A 1 28.14 9.76 -17.39
N ASN A 2 27.41 9.40 -16.33
CA ASN A 2 26.10 9.99 -16.04
C ASN A 2 26.20 10.72 -14.70
N GLN A 3 26.13 12.04 -14.77
CA GLN A 3 26.19 12.91 -13.61
C GLN A 3 24.92 12.74 -12.77
N VAL A 4 25.08 12.18 -11.58
CA VAL A 4 24.02 12.17 -10.57
C VAL A 4 24.10 13.51 -9.83
N GLY A 5 23.54 14.54 -10.45
CA GLY A 5 23.24 15.79 -9.76
C GLY A 5 22.12 15.51 -8.76
N LEU A 6 22.43 15.58 -7.46
CA LEU A 6 21.44 15.58 -6.38
C LEU A 6 20.67 16.91 -6.46
N SER A 7 19.71 16.97 -7.38
CA SER A 7 18.74 18.06 -7.43
C SER A 7 17.79 17.93 -6.26
N ARG A 8 17.30 19.06 -5.76
CA ARG A 8 16.35 19.18 -4.63
C ARG A 8 14.98 18.52 -4.90
N ASP A 9 14.87 17.79 -6.00
CA ASP A 9 13.73 17.05 -6.55
C ASP A 9 13.79 15.53 -6.27
N ASP A 10 14.73 15.07 -5.43
CA ASP A 10 14.95 13.68 -5.02
C ASP A 10 13.78 12.98 -4.27
N HIS A 11 12.57 13.54 -4.26
CA HIS A 11 11.39 12.93 -3.62
C HIS A 11 10.56 12.05 -4.57
N ILE A 12 10.75 12.14 -5.89
CA ILE A 12 9.92 11.41 -6.85
C ILE A 12 10.61 10.09 -7.22
N PRO A 13 10.14 8.93 -6.74
CA PRO A 13 10.61 7.65 -7.26
C PRO A 13 10.37 7.59 -8.77
N SER A 14 11.42 7.27 -9.53
CA SER A 14 11.28 6.86 -10.93
C SER A 14 10.54 5.51 -10.96
N ILE A 15 9.21 5.58 -11.06
CA ILE A 15 8.35 4.41 -11.17
C ILE A 15 8.24 4.05 -12.65
N PRO A 16 8.49 2.79 -13.05
CA PRO A 16 8.41 2.36 -14.44
C PRO A 16 7.04 2.68 -15.05
N GLY A 17 7.04 3.06 -16.34
CA GLY A 17 5.84 3.50 -17.06
C GLY A 17 4.69 2.49 -17.02
N TYR A 18 4.99 1.19 -17.04
CA TYR A 18 3.99 0.10 -16.96
C TYR A 18 3.07 0.19 -15.73
N PHE A 19 3.53 0.83 -14.66
CA PHE A 19 2.74 0.99 -13.46
C PHE A 19 1.48 1.84 -13.68
N ILE A 20 1.52 2.80 -14.62
CA ILE A 20 0.35 3.63 -14.90
C ILE A 20 -0.74 2.84 -15.61
N ALA A 21 -0.36 1.92 -16.51
CA ALA A 21 -1.30 1.05 -17.20
C ALA A 21 -2.03 0.13 -16.21
N LEU A 22 -1.31 -0.40 -15.21
CA LEU A 22 -1.90 -1.23 -14.16
C LEU A 22 -2.96 -0.46 -13.35
N ARG A 23 -2.72 0.82 -13.07
CA ARG A 23 -3.71 1.69 -12.39
C ARG A 23 -4.95 1.95 -13.24
N PHE A 24 -4.79 2.17 -14.54
CA PHE A 24 -5.94 2.30 -15.44
C PHE A 24 -6.78 1.03 -15.48
N LEU A 25 -6.13 -0.14 -15.50
CA LEU A 25 -6.83 -1.42 -15.47
C LEU A 25 -7.58 -1.64 -14.14
N GLN A 26 -6.96 -1.33 -13.00
CA GLN A 26 -7.62 -1.37 -11.69
C GLN A 26 -8.85 -0.45 -11.65
N ASN A 27 -8.73 0.76 -12.20
CA ASN A 27 -9.82 1.74 -12.26
C ASN A 27 -10.98 1.24 -13.15
N ALA A 28 -10.66 0.67 -14.32
CA ALA A 28 -11.65 0.11 -15.23
C ALA A 28 -12.42 -1.08 -14.60
N LEU A 29 -11.73 -1.97 -13.89
CA LEU A 29 -12.37 -3.07 -13.17
C LEU A 29 -13.26 -2.58 -12.03
N ALA A 30 -12.84 -1.56 -11.29
CA ALA A 30 -13.67 -0.94 -10.25
C ALA A 30 -14.95 -0.33 -10.84
N PHE A 31 -14.88 0.33 -12.00
CA PHE A 31 -16.07 0.78 -12.72
C PHE A 31 -16.97 -0.37 -13.18
N GLY A 32 -16.38 -1.47 -13.65
CA GLY A 32 -17.14 -2.67 -14.03
C GLY A 32 -17.93 -3.25 -12.86
N VAL A 33 -17.28 -3.44 -11.70
CA VAL A 33 -17.95 -3.92 -10.48
C VAL A 33 -19.03 -2.95 -10.02
N LEU A 34 -18.75 -1.65 -10.02
CA LEU A 34 -19.74 -0.61 -9.68
C LEU A 34 -20.96 -0.67 -10.61
N GLY A 35 -20.75 -0.79 -11.91
CA GLY A 35 -21.81 -0.92 -12.91
C GLY A 35 -22.67 -2.17 -12.68
N CYS A 36 -22.06 -3.32 -12.43
CA CYS A 36 -22.78 -4.55 -12.10
C CYS A 36 -23.58 -4.41 -10.80
N CYS A 37 -23.06 -3.72 -9.79
CA CYS A 37 -23.76 -3.48 -8.53
C CYS A 37 -24.96 -2.54 -8.69
N ILE A 38 -24.79 -1.43 -9.43
CA ILE A 38 -25.88 -0.47 -9.72
C ILE A 38 -26.99 -1.15 -10.53
N TYR A 39 -26.62 -1.93 -11.55
CA TYR A 39 -27.57 -2.72 -12.33
C TYR A 39 -28.36 -3.67 -11.43
N SER A 40 -27.67 -4.37 -10.52
CA SER A 40 -28.31 -5.31 -9.59
C SER A 40 -29.25 -4.63 -8.59
N LEU A 41 -28.92 -3.41 -8.13
CA LEU A 41 -29.80 -2.62 -7.26
C LEU A 41 -31.09 -2.21 -7.95
N PHE A 42 -31.02 -1.80 -9.21
CA PHE A 42 -32.17 -1.34 -9.98
C PHE A 42 -33.27 -2.41 -10.10
N TRP A 43 -32.86 -3.69 -10.24
CA TRP A 43 -33.81 -4.78 -10.46
C TRP A 43 -34.31 -5.47 -9.18
N LEU A 44 -33.53 -5.49 -8.09
CA LEU A 44 -33.88 -6.30 -6.91
C LEU A 44 -34.31 -5.50 -5.68
N HIS A 45 -34.15 -4.18 -5.66
CA HIS A 45 -34.46 -3.34 -4.50
C HIS A 45 -33.80 -3.81 -3.18
N TYR A 46 -32.78 -4.67 -3.24
CA TYR A 46 -32.12 -5.30 -2.09
C TYR A 46 -30.74 -4.68 -1.88
N PHE A 47 -30.55 -3.99 -0.76
CA PHE A 47 -29.34 -3.19 -0.50
C PHE A 47 -28.28 -3.89 0.34
N GLU A 48 -28.69 -4.80 1.24
CA GLU A 48 -27.87 -5.35 2.34
C GLU A 48 -26.51 -5.90 1.91
N GLY A 49 -26.46 -6.73 0.85
CA GLY A 49 -25.21 -7.32 0.36
C GLY A 49 -24.44 -6.48 -0.65
N LEU A 50 -25.12 -5.56 -1.33
CA LEU A 50 -24.58 -4.78 -2.46
C LEU A 50 -23.94 -3.46 -2.03
N GLY A 51 -24.40 -2.88 -0.92
CA GLY A 51 -23.89 -1.61 -0.41
C GLY A 51 -22.38 -1.66 -0.13
N TYR A 52 -21.88 -2.79 0.39
CA TYR A 52 -20.46 -2.97 0.64
C TYR A 52 -19.63 -2.94 -0.66
N SER A 53 -20.05 -3.65 -1.71
CA SER A 53 -19.34 -3.69 -2.99
C SER A 53 -19.29 -2.33 -3.69
N ILE A 54 -20.35 -1.54 -3.55
CA ILE A 54 -20.41 -0.16 -4.05
C ILE A 54 -19.40 0.72 -3.30
N PHE A 55 -19.39 0.62 -1.96
CA PHE A 55 -18.43 1.35 -1.13
C PHE A 55 -16.97 1.02 -1.50
N VAL A 56 -16.65 -0.28 -1.63
CA VAL A 56 -15.30 -0.74 -2.01
C VAL A 56 -14.92 -0.26 -3.41
N SER A 57 -15.87 -0.21 -4.34
CA SER A 57 -15.61 0.32 -5.69
C SER A 57 -15.33 1.82 -5.64
N VAL A 58 -16.12 2.61 -4.91
CA VAL A 58 -15.94 4.06 -4.79
C VAL A 58 -14.61 4.43 -4.12
N ILE A 59 -14.22 3.76 -3.03
CA ILE A 59 -12.92 4.01 -2.39
C ILE A 59 -11.75 3.62 -3.28
N SER A 60 -11.91 2.59 -4.13
CA SER A 60 -10.90 2.21 -5.11
C SER A 60 -10.75 3.25 -6.22
N LEU A 61 -11.87 3.78 -6.72
CA LEU A 61 -11.89 4.86 -7.71
C LEU A 61 -11.23 6.14 -7.16
N SER A 62 -11.55 6.52 -5.92
CA SER A 62 -10.96 7.70 -5.29
C SER A 62 -9.45 7.56 -5.07
N ALA A 63 -8.98 6.38 -4.68
CA ALA A 63 -7.56 6.08 -4.53
C ALA A 63 -6.80 6.09 -5.85
N CYS A 64 -7.35 5.47 -6.89
CA CYS A 64 -6.75 5.50 -8.23
C CYS A 64 -6.70 6.94 -8.77
N THR A 65 -7.76 7.71 -8.57
CA THR A 65 -7.84 9.11 -8.98
C THR A 65 -6.81 9.97 -8.23
N TYR A 66 -6.68 9.79 -6.92
CA TYR A 66 -5.66 10.46 -6.11
C TYR A 66 -4.25 10.16 -6.65
N TYR A 67 -3.95 8.90 -6.97
CA TYR A 67 -2.67 8.51 -7.55
C TYR A 67 -2.42 9.19 -8.91
N LEU A 68 -3.42 9.20 -9.80
CA LEU A 68 -3.32 9.82 -11.12
C LEU A 68 -3.12 11.33 -11.03
N ILE A 69 -3.89 12.03 -10.19
CA ILE A 69 -3.76 13.48 -9.98
C ILE A 69 -2.39 13.83 -9.40
N ALA A 70 -1.94 13.09 -8.38
CA ALA A 70 -0.66 13.33 -7.73
C ALA A 70 0.51 13.12 -8.70
N ARG A 71 0.38 12.24 -9.70
CA ARG A 71 1.43 11.98 -10.69
C ARG A 71 1.38 12.91 -11.90
N LEU A 72 0.19 13.24 -12.41
CA LEU A 72 0.03 13.96 -13.68
C LEU A 72 -0.09 15.48 -13.51
N ILE A 73 -0.77 15.95 -12.45
CA ILE A 73 -1.17 17.35 -12.33
C ILE A 73 -0.36 18.06 -11.24
N LEU A 74 -0.27 17.46 -10.04
CA LEU A 74 0.26 18.13 -8.85
C LEU A 74 1.27 17.24 -8.10
N PRO A 75 2.53 17.14 -8.59
CA PRO A 75 3.57 16.35 -7.93
C PRO A 75 3.87 16.80 -6.50
N LYS A 76 3.53 18.04 -6.14
CA LYS A 76 3.69 18.59 -4.79
C LYS A 76 2.80 17.92 -3.73
N ILE A 77 1.67 17.33 -4.13
CA ILE A 77 0.71 16.68 -3.20
C ILE A 77 1.11 15.23 -2.91
N TYR A 78 2.10 14.69 -3.63
CA TYR A 78 2.47 13.28 -3.56
C TYR A 78 3.04 12.89 -2.18
N ASN A 79 2.20 12.26 -1.36
CA ASN A 79 2.61 11.66 -0.10
C ASN A 79 2.67 10.12 -0.22
N ARG A 80 3.90 9.60 -0.20
CA ARG A 80 4.17 8.16 -0.33
C ARG A 80 3.54 7.31 0.78
N ILE A 81 3.45 7.83 2.01
CA ILE A 81 2.90 7.07 3.15
C ILE A 81 1.39 6.91 2.98
N VAL A 82 0.71 7.98 2.56
CA VAL A 82 -0.74 7.97 2.32
C VAL A 82 -1.10 6.95 1.25
N ILE A 83 -0.35 6.91 0.14
CA ILE A 83 -0.59 5.94 -0.94
C ILE A 83 -0.41 4.51 -0.43
N LEU A 84 0.65 4.24 0.35
CA LEU A 84 0.91 2.92 0.90
C LEU A 84 -0.23 2.45 1.82
N VAL A 85 -0.67 3.32 2.74
CA VAL A 85 -1.77 3.02 3.67
C VAL A 85 -3.07 2.78 2.91
N LEU A 86 -3.34 3.61 1.89
CA LEU A 86 -4.54 3.51 1.07
C LEU A 86 -4.59 2.19 0.29
N GLU A 87 -3.47 1.74 -0.28
CA GLU A 87 -3.37 0.42 -0.92
C GLU A 87 -3.68 -0.73 0.05
N CYS A 88 -3.10 -0.70 1.26
CA CYS A 88 -3.34 -1.75 2.26
C CYS A 88 -4.82 -1.87 2.64
N ILE A 89 -5.48 -0.73 2.87
CA ILE A 89 -6.91 -0.69 3.21
C ILE A 89 -7.75 -1.26 2.05
N ILE A 90 -7.41 -0.89 0.81
CA ILE A 90 -8.13 -1.34 -0.38
C ILE A 90 -7.96 -2.84 -0.62
N VAL A 91 -6.77 -3.40 -0.42
CA VAL A 91 -6.54 -4.85 -0.53
C VAL A 91 -7.44 -5.63 0.44
N VAL A 92 -7.50 -5.20 1.70
CA VAL A 92 -8.35 -5.84 2.72
C VAL A 92 -9.83 -5.68 2.38
N ALA A 93 -10.24 -4.50 1.89
CA ALA A 93 -11.61 -4.24 1.48
C ALA A 93 -12.04 -5.11 0.29
N TRP A 94 -11.17 -5.29 -0.71
CA TRP A 94 -11.43 -6.19 -1.83
C TRP A 94 -11.53 -7.65 -1.40
N LEU A 95 -10.69 -8.11 -0.46
CA LEU A 95 -10.75 -9.47 0.06
C LEU A 95 -12.13 -9.82 0.61
N ALA A 96 -12.69 -8.93 1.44
CA ALA A 96 -14.05 -9.10 1.97
C ALA A 96 -15.12 -8.96 0.88
N CYS A 97 -14.89 -8.09 -0.11
CA CYS A 97 -15.85 -7.81 -1.18
C CYS A 97 -16.11 -9.03 -2.07
N TRP A 98 -15.06 -9.65 -2.61
CA TRP A 98 -15.24 -10.82 -3.49
C TRP A 98 -15.73 -12.04 -2.72
N SER A 99 -15.33 -12.21 -1.46
CA SER A 99 -15.84 -13.27 -0.58
C SER A 99 -17.34 -13.11 -0.34
N ASN A 100 -17.80 -11.88 -0.06
CA ASN A 100 -19.23 -11.60 0.10
C ASN A 100 -19.99 -11.91 -1.19
N LEU A 101 -19.52 -11.41 -2.35
CA LEU A 101 -20.15 -11.70 -3.66
C LEU A 101 -20.21 -13.21 -3.95
N ALA A 102 -19.15 -13.96 -3.68
CA ALA A 102 -19.11 -15.41 -3.86
C ALA A 102 -20.12 -16.14 -2.97
N SER A 103 -20.32 -15.67 -1.73
CA SER A 103 -21.32 -16.25 -0.82
C SER A 103 -22.75 -16.11 -1.38
N TRP A 104 -23.06 -14.96 -1.98
CA TRP A 104 -24.36 -14.72 -2.61
C TRP A 104 -24.57 -15.61 -3.84
N VAL A 105 -23.59 -15.70 -4.73
CA VAL A 105 -23.65 -16.59 -5.91
C VAL A 105 -23.91 -18.04 -5.49
N THR A 106 -23.26 -18.50 -4.43
CA THR A 106 -23.44 -19.86 -3.91
C THR A 106 -24.84 -20.05 -3.30
N ALA A 107 -25.33 -19.08 -2.54
CA ALA A 107 -26.66 -19.14 -1.95
C ALA A 107 -27.77 -19.26 -3.02
N TYR A 108 -27.66 -18.51 -4.11
CA TYR A 108 -28.60 -18.62 -5.24
C TYR A 108 -28.45 -19.92 -6.03
N THR A 109 -27.24 -20.49 -6.11
CA THR A 109 -26.99 -21.76 -6.79
C THR A 109 -27.62 -22.94 -6.03
N ILE A 110 -27.44 -23.01 -4.70
CA ILE A 110 -27.92 -24.12 -3.86
C ILE A 110 -29.45 -24.16 -3.78
N ARG A 111 -30.12 -23.00 -3.80
CA ARG A 111 -31.60 -22.93 -3.76
C ARG A 111 -32.27 -23.58 -4.96
N ASN A 112 -31.60 -23.56 -6.11
CA ASN A 112 -32.16 -23.99 -7.38
C ASN A 112 -31.68 -25.39 -7.81
N THR A 113 -30.75 -25.98 -7.06
CA THR A 113 -30.46 -27.40 -7.18
C THR A 113 -31.62 -28.20 -6.58
N ARG A 114 -32.50 -28.71 -7.45
CA ARG A 114 -33.49 -29.71 -7.05
C ARG A 114 -32.76 -31.04 -6.90
N SER A 115 -32.64 -31.53 -5.68
CA SER A 115 -32.33 -32.95 -5.46
C SER A 115 -33.65 -33.70 -5.51
N CYS A 116 -33.81 -34.52 -6.53
CA CYS A 116 -34.95 -35.41 -6.70
C CYS A 116 -34.48 -36.86 -6.52
N PRO A 117 -34.25 -37.33 -5.29
CA PRO A 117 -34.02 -38.75 -5.05
C PRO A 117 -35.27 -39.55 -5.40
N THR A 118 -35.08 -40.63 -6.16
CA THR A 118 -36.07 -41.70 -6.35
C THR A 118 -35.97 -42.69 -5.20
N VAL A 119 -37.03 -42.82 -4.42
CA VAL A 119 -37.12 -43.79 -3.32
C VAL A 119 -38.39 -44.61 -3.52
N PHE A 120 -38.28 -45.93 -3.55
CA PHE A 120 -39.39 -46.86 -3.83
C PHE A 120 -40.15 -46.58 -5.15
N GLY A 121 -39.43 -46.17 -6.20
CA GLY A 121 -40.04 -45.87 -7.51
C GLY A 121 -40.85 -44.58 -7.58
N GLN A 122 -40.92 -43.82 -6.48
CA GLN A 122 -41.54 -42.50 -6.40
C GLN A 122 -40.44 -41.44 -6.35
N THR A 123 -40.56 -40.38 -7.15
CA THR A 123 -39.58 -39.28 -7.21
C THR A 123 -40.03 -38.16 -6.28
N PHE A 124 -39.30 -37.95 -5.18
CA PHE A 124 -39.58 -36.86 -4.25
C PHE A 124 -38.61 -35.70 -4.52
N CYS A 125 -39.10 -34.59 -5.04
CA CYS A 125 -38.26 -33.40 -5.25
C CYS A 125 -38.31 -32.51 -4.01
N THR A 126 -37.21 -32.51 -3.25
CA THR A 126 -37.04 -31.59 -2.12
C THR A 126 -36.26 -30.36 -2.57
N ARG A 127 -36.78 -29.16 -2.31
CA ARG A 127 -36.04 -27.90 -2.48
C ARG A 127 -35.39 -27.57 -1.15
N LYS A 128 -34.06 -27.38 -1.12
CA LYS A 128 -33.39 -26.89 0.09
C LYS A 128 -34.00 -25.53 0.46
N ARG A 129 -34.68 -25.45 1.61
CA ARG A 129 -35.20 -24.19 2.14
C ARG A 129 -34.03 -23.39 2.70
N THR A 130 -33.66 -22.32 2.02
CA THR A 130 -32.82 -21.26 2.57
C THR A 130 -33.73 -20.13 3.06
N ASN A 131 -33.39 -19.46 4.16
CA ASN A 131 -34.10 -18.26 4.67
C ASN A 131 -33.96 -17.02 3.78
N LEU A 132 -33.63 -17.20 2.49
CA LEU A 132 -33.47 -16.11 1.54
C LEU A 132 -34.84 -15.68 0.98
N PRO A 133 -35.01 -14.38 0.70
CA PRO A 133 -36.23 -13.84 0.10
C PRO A 133 -36.63 -14.57 -1.20
N PRO A 134 -37.92 -14.55 -1.58
CA PRO A 134 -38.38 -15.12 -2.84
C PRO A 134 -37.55 -14.57 -4.02
N PRO A 135 -37.13 -15.43 -4.97
CA PRO A 135 -36.28 -14.97 -6.06
C PRO A 135 -37.12 -14.10 -7.00
N PRO A 136 -36.56 -13.02 -7.57
CA PRO A 136 -37.23 -12.28 -8.63
C PRO A 136 -37.43 -13.17 -9.87
N GLU A 137 -38.33 -12.75 -10.76
CA GLU A 137 -38.70 -13.44 -12.00
C GLU A 137 -37.49 -13.74 -12.91
N HIS A 138 -36.39 -13.00 -12.77
CA HIS A 138 -35.14 -13.15 -13.53
C HIS A 138 -33.91 -13.47 -12.64
N TRP A 139 -34.03 -14.46 -11.76
CA TRP A 139 -32.94 -14.84 -10.83
C TRP A 139 -31.69 -15.38 -11.52
N GLU A 140 -31.80 -15.97 -12.72
CA GLU A 140 -30.67 -16.54 -13.47
C GLU A 140 -29.71 -15.44 -13.93
N THR A 141 -30.25 -14.42 -14.60
CA THR A 141 -29.49 -13.22 -15.03
C THR A 141 -28.80 -12.57 -13.83
N TYR A 142 -29.49 -12.46 -12.70
CA TYR A 142 -28.91 -11.89 -11.49
C TYR A 142 -27.72 -12.72 -10.96
N ARG A 143 -27.87 -14.04 -10.87
CA ARG A 143 -26.79 -14.93 -10.41
C ARG A 143 -25.58 -14.78 -11.31
N ASP A 144 -25.79 -14.73 -12.62
CA ASP A 144 -24.71 -14.67 -13.60
C ASP A 144 -24.00 -13.30 -13.57
N VAL A 145 -24.73 -12.21 -13.37
CA VAL A 145 -24.15 -10.86 -13.16
C VAL A 145 -23.36 -10.79 -11.85
N MET A 146 -23.87 -11.37 -10.76
CA MET A 146 -23.14 -11.46 -9.49
C MET A 146 -21.90 -12.32 -9.60
N GLY A 147 -21.97 -13.42 -10.36
CA GLY A 147 -20.82 -14.27 -10.69
C GLY A 147 -19.76 -13.50 -11.45
N ALA A 148 -20.15 -12.74 -12.49
CA ALA A 148 -19.25 -11.88 -13.22
C ALA A 148 -18.61 -10.81 -12.31
N ALA A 149 -19.40 -10.15 -11.47
CA ALA A 149 -18.90 -9.16 -10.52
C ALA A 149 -17.91 -9.77 -9.50
N ALA A 150 -18.15 -11.00 -9.04
CA ALA A 150 -17.25 -11.72 -8.14
C ALA A 150 -15.89 -11.99 -8.82
N VAL A 151 -15.89 -12.43 -10.08
CA VAL A 151 -14.65 -12.67 -10.84
C VAL A 151 -13.90 -11.35 -11.10
N MET A 152 -14.61 -10.28 -11.45
CA MET A 152 -14.00 -8.95 -11.62
C MET A 152 -13.41 -8.44 -10.29
N GLY A 153 -14.09 -8.66 -9.17
CA GLY A 153 -13.60 -8.31 -7.84
C GLY A 153 -12.41 -9.15 -7.35
N ALA A 154 -12.37 -10.43 -7.70
CA ALA A 154 -11.19 -11.27 -7.45
C ALA A 154 -10.01 -10.83 -8.32
N THR A 155 -10.27 -10.44 -9.57
CA THR A 155 -9.24 -9.92 -10.49
C THR A 155 -8.65 -8.61 -9.98
N SER A 156 -9.49 -7.67 -9.52
CA SER A 156 -9.02 -6.41 -8.93
C SER A 156 -8.23 -6.66 -7.65
N PHE A 157 -8.66 -7.59 -6.79
CA PHE A 157 -7.91 -8.00 -5.60
C PHE A 157 -6.48 -8.45 -5.92
N VAL A 158 -6.31 -9.33 -6.92
CA VAL A 158 -4.98 -9.80 -7.35
C VAL A 158 -4.13 -8.64 -7.89
N LEU A 159 -4.73 -7.75 -8.67
CA LEU A 159 -4.03 -6.56 -9.19
C LEU A 159 -3.60 -5.62 -8.05
N PHE A 160 -4.42 -5.44 -7.02
CA PHE A 160 -4.08 -4.62 -5.85
C PHE A 160 -2.98 -5.25 -4.99
N ILE A 161 -2.94 -6.58 -4.87
CA ILE A 161 -1.80 -7.27 -4.26
C ILE A 161 -0.52 -7.02 -5.06
N ALA A 162 -0.58 -7.17 -6.39
CA ALA A 162 0.58 -6.96 -7.24
C ALA A 162 1.10 -5.52 -7.15
N SER A 163 0.21 -4.51 -7.15
CA SER A 163 0.60 -3.10 -6.95
C SER A 163 1.21 -2.86 -5.58
N LEU A 164 0.63 -3.44 -4.52
CA LEU A 164 1.14 -3.33 -3.15
C LEU A 164 2.55 -3.93 -3.03
N ILE A 165 2.80 -5.12 -3.59
CA ILE A 165 4.13 -5.76 -3.55
C ILE A 165 5.17 -4.87 -4.23
N VAL A 166 4.88 -4.35 -5.43
CA VAL A 166 5.79 -3.47 -6.15
C VAL A 166 6.08 -2.20 -5.33
N PHE A 167 5.05 -1.56 -4.77
CA PHE A 167 5.23 -0.39 -3.92
C PHE A 167 6.03 -0.70 -2.65
N ALA A 168 5.76 -1.80 -1.97
CA ALA A 168 6.44 -2.21 -0.76
C ALA A 168 7.93 -2.46 -1.01
N VAL A 169 8.27 -3.13 -2.12
CA VAL A 169 9.67 -3.36 -2.52
C VAL A 169 10.39 -2.06 -2.82
N HIS A 170 9.77 -1.15 -3.58
CA HIS A 170 10.37 0.16 -3.86
C HIS A 170 10.55 1.00 -2.60
N PHE A 171 9.58 0.97 -1.69
CA PHE A 171 9.64 1.64 -0.40
C PHE A 171 10.79 1.09 0.46
N TYR A 172 10.87 -0.24 0.59
CA TYR A 172 11.92 -0.91 1.35
C TYR A 172 13.32 -0.60 0.80
N ARG A 173 13.50 -0.66 -0.53
CA ARG A 173 14.77 -0.29 -1.18
C ARG A 173 15.18 1.15 -0.90
N MET A 174 14.23 2.09 -0.94
CA MET A 174 14.52 3.48 -0.61
C MET A 174 14.91 3.66 0.86
N HIS A 175 14.27 2.94 1.77
CA HIS A 175 14.63 2.98 3.18
C HIS A 175 16.03 2.42 3.44
N LEU A 176 16.44 1.38 2.72
CA LEU A 176 17.80 0.83 2.81
C LEU A 176 18.86 1.81 2.28
N VAL A 177 18.61 2.46 1.13
CA VAL A 177 19.56 3.43 0.54
C VAL A 177 19.62 4.74 1.34
N ARG A 178 18.54 5.11 2.04
CA ARG A 178 18.45 6.32 2.87
C ARG A 178 18.78 6.08 4.34
N ALA A 179 19.07 4.85 4.76
CA ALA A 179 19.53 4.60 6.11
C ALA A 179 20.96 5.17 6.24
N PRO A 180 21.20 6.19 7.09
CA PRO A 180 22.50 6.82 7.24
C PRO A 180 23.41 5.95 8.12
N TYR A 181 23.62 4.69 7.75
CA TYR A 181 24.60 3.84 8.40
C TYR A 181 25.91 3.95 7.63
N THR A 182 26.80 4.78 8.18
CA THR A 182 28.21 4.67 7.86
C THR A 182 28.75 3.40 8.55
N TYR A 183 29.67 2.66 7.92
CA TYR A 183 30.27 1.41 8.47
C TYR A 183 30.88 1.60 9.88
N ASN A 184 31.17 2.86 10.24
CA ASN A 184 31.72 3.31 11.51
C ASN A 184 30.66 3.76 12.54
N GLY A 185 29.38 3.41 12.38
CA GLY A 185 28.34 3.61 13.42
C GLY A 185 27.98 5.08 13.69
N SER A 186 28.37 6.00 12.81
CA SER A 186 28.08 7.42 12.98
C SER A 186 26.87 7.83 12.14
N TRP A 187 25.89 8.46 12.78
CA TRP A 187 24.79 9.14 12.11
C TRP A 187 25.39 10.24 11.20
N ARG A 188 25.17 10.16 9.88
CA ARG A 188 25.46 11.30 8.98
C ARG A 188 24.59 12.46 9.40
N ARG A 189 25.12 13.39 10.22
CA ARG A 189 24.52 14.71 10.37
C ARG A 189 24.49 15.33 8.97
N ARG A 190 23.29 15.71 8.54
CA ARG A 190 23.10 16.53 7.35
C ARG A 190 23.82 17.85 7.65
N THR A 191 25.09 17.98 7.26
CA THR A 191 25.76 19.27 7.25
C THR A 191 24.97 20.11 6.27
N THR A 192 24.10 20.97 6.81
CA THR A 192 23.60 22.15 6.14
C THR A 192 24.82 22.94 5.73
N VAL A 193 25.34 22.68 4.54
CA VAL A 193 26.21 23.63 3.85
C VAL A 193 25.29 24.82 3.61
N ALA A 194 25.52 25.87 4.40
CA ALA A 194 24.85 27.14 4.24
C ALA A 194 24.90 27.54 2.76
N ALA A 195 23.75 27.94 2.23
CA ALA A 195 23.64 28.46 0.88
C ALA A 195 24.58 29.66 0.75
N GLY A 196 25.68 29.47 0.02
CA GLY A 196 26.72 30.45 -0.18
C GLY A 196 27.73 29.92 -1.18
N SER A 197 27.37 29.99 -2.45
CA SER A 197 28.26 30.11 -3.61
C SER A 197 29.73 29.71 -3.41
N ALA A 198 30.08 28.47 -3.75
CA ALA A 198 31.44 28.15 -4.17
C ALA A 198 31.41 26.94 -5.10
N LEU A 199 31.90 27.15 -6.33
CA LEU A 199 32.18 26.13 -7.32
C LEU A 199 32.80 24.88 -6.68
N TYR A 200 32.11 23.74 -6.77
CA TYR A 200 32.72 22.45 -6.55
C TYR A 200 33.66 22.16 -7.73
N ARG A 201 34.89 22.65 -7.63
CA ARG A 201 36.03 22.15 -8.40
C ARG A 201 36.49 20.89 -7.66
N PRO A 202 36.43 19.68 -8.24
CA PRO A 202 36.99 18.52 -7.58
C PRO A 202 38.49 18.75 -7.47
N ALA A 203 38.96 18.98 -6.25
CA ALA A 203 40.38 18.94 -5.95
C ALA A 203 40.82 17.50 -6.20
N THR A 204 41.60 17.29 -7.25
CA THR A 204 42.53 16.17 -7.35
C THR A 204 43.33 16.11 -6.06
N VAL A 205 42.95 15.20 -5.17
CA VAL A 205 43.76 14.81 -4.02
C VAL A 205 44.98 14.10 -4.60
N LYS A 206 46.04 14.87 -4.87
CA LYS A 206 47.38 14.34 -4.92
C LYS A 206 47.75 13.99 -3.49
N THR A 207 47.85 12.70 -3.21
CA THR A 207 48.48 12.13 -2.02
C THR A 207 49.85 12.79 -1.82
N PRO A 208 50.11 13.56 -0.74
CA PRO A 208 51.48 13.79 -0.31
C PRO A 208 51.89 12.65 0.61
N ALA A 209 53.11 12.17 0.37
CA ALA A 209 53.77 11.13 1.11
C ALA A 209 53.83 11.44 2.62
N GLN A 210 53.75 10.35 3.38
CA GLN A 210 54.04 10.19 4.79
C GLN A 210 55.20 11.09 5.27
N VAL A 211 54.92 12.00 6.20
CA VAL A 211 55.93 12.55 7.11
C VAL A 211 55.56 12.09 8.51
N TYR A 212 56.28 11.06 8.96
CA TYR A 212 56.32 10.63 10.35
C TYR A 212 56.80 11.79 11.22
N GLN A 213 55.93 12.41 12.02
CA GLN A 213 56.36 13.23 13.15
C GLN A 213 56.43 12.37 14.42
N LYS A 214 57.68 12.09 14.76
CA LYS A 214 58.23 11.45 15.94
C LYS A 214 57.63 12.04 17.22
N THR A 215 56.87 11.22 17.94
CA THR A 215 56.39 11.48 19.31
C THR A 215 57.58 11.57 20.26
N ALA A 216 57.76 12.72 20.89
CA ALA A 216 58.58 12.87 22.09
C ALA A 216 57.64 13.04 23.29
N ALA A 217 57.69 12.10 24.21
CA ALA A 217 57.35 12.27 25.62
C ALA A 217 58.68 12.18 26.41
N PRO A 218 58.78 12.46 27.73
CA PRO A 218 57.74 12.80 28.71
C PRO A 218 58.14 13.96 29.67
N THR A 219 57.32 14.24 30.68
CA THR A 219 57.62 14.59 32.11
C THR A 219 56.53 15.54 32.68
N PRO A 220 56.42 15.74 34.02
CA PRO A 220 55.96 14.73 34.97
C PRO A 220 54.85 15.27 35.90
N PHE A 221 54.18 14.31 36.54
CA PHE A 221 53.44 14.34 37.80
C PHE A 221 53.65 15.58 38.72
N MET A 222 52.54 16.24 39.10
CA MET A 222 52.48 17.00 40.34
C MET A 222 51.14 16.69 41.05
N GLU A 223 51.30 15.96 42.14
CA GLU A 223 50.33 15.54 43.16
C GLU A 223 50.09 16.68 44.17
N LEU A 224 49.04 16.49 45.01
CA LEU A 224 48.61 17.24 46.21
C LEU A 224 47.52 18.32 45.95
N SER A 225 46.43 18.43 46.72
CA SER A 225 46.13 17.95 48.08
C SER A 225 44.60 17.95 48.35
N PRO A 226 44.09 17.11 49.29
CA PRO A 226 42.68 16.97 49.64
C PRO A 226 42.24 17.87 50.81
N ARG A 227 40.91 18.07 50.94
CA ARG A 227 40.07 18.16 52.16
C ARG A 227 38.84 19.04 51.91
N ALA A 228 37.65 18.45 52.09
CA ALA A 228 36.68 18.81 53.16
C ALA A 228 35.83 20.03 52.76
N GLN A 229 34.53 20.13 52.96
CA GLN A 229 33.61 19.58 53.96
C GLN A 229 32.20 19.96 53.43
N GLU A 230 31.26 19.02 53.42
CA GLU A 230 30.05 19.03 54.29
C GLU A 230 28.94 20.05 53.95
N ALA A 231 27.72 19.53 54.19
CA ALA A 231 26.46 20.21 54.47
C ALA A 231 25.61 20.63 53.25
N ASN A 232 24.49 19.92 53.00
CA ASN A 232 23.16 20.17 53.58
C ASN A 232 22.39 21.09 52.59
N ILE A 233 21.25 20.72 52.02
CA ILE A 233 19.93 20.77 52.67
C ILE A 233 18.94 20.09 51.71
N GLY A 234 18.15 19.15 52.24
CA GLY A 234 16.87 18.80 51.65
C GLY A 234 15.79 19.77 52.13
N ALA A 235 14.83 20.09 51.27
CA ALA A 235 13.52 20.60 51.68
C ALA A 235 12.51 20.44 50.55
N LEU A 236 11.49 19.63 50.85
CA LEU A 236 10.08 19.71 50.45
C LEU A 236 9.72 19.48 48.96
#